data_AF-A0A4P8JWS3-F1
#
_entry.id   AF-A0A4P8JWS3-F1
#
_cell.length_a   1.000
_cell.length_b   1.000
_cell.length_c   1.000
_cell.angle_alpha   90.00
_cell.angle_beta   90.00
_cell.angle_gamma   90.00
#
_symmetry.space_group_name_H-M   'P 1'
#
loop_
_entity.id
_entity.type
_entity.pdbx_description
1 polymer ?
#
loop_
_entity_poly.entity_id
_entity_poly.type
_entity_poly.pdbx_seq_one_letter_code
_entity_poly.pdbx_strand_id
1 'polypeptide(L)'
;MTQTDEAILETIRDEGNMTPQALDDTFDIAAANYARDRLSELTRYGLVEKIGRGLYRLTDDGRAFLNEELDASELAPVEDAD
;
A
#
# COMPACT_ATOMS: atom_id res chain seq x y z
N MET A 1 -2.55 7.54 -7.87
CA MET A 1 -2.32 7.71 -6.42
C MET A 1 -3.18 8.83 -5.87
N THR A 2 -3.62 8.69 -4.62
CA THR A 2 -4.24 9.73 -3.79
C THR A 2 -3.32 10.05 -2.60
N GLN A 3 -3.56 11.15 -1.89
CA GLN A 3 -2.81 11.46 -0.67
C GLN A 3 -2.94 10.38 0.41
N THR A 4 -4.07 9.67 0.47
CA THR A 4 -4.24 8.54 1.39
C THR A 4 -3.36 7.35 1.02
N ASP A 5 -3.10 7.11 -0.27
CA ASP A 5 -2.20 6.04 -0.70
C ASP A 5 -0.78 6.28 -0.20
N GLU A 6 -0.29 7.50 -0.39
CA GLU A 6 1.05 7.91 0.05
C GLU A 6 1.18 7.73 1.57
N ALA A 7 0.21 8.23 2.35
CA ALA A 7 0.20 8.07 3.80
C ALA A 7 0.20 6.59 4.24
N ILE A 8 -0.52 5.72 3.53
CA ILE A 8 -0.51 4.27 3.79
C ILE A 8 0.87 3.68 3.52
N LEU A 9 1.48 3.99 2.37
CA LEU A 9 2.80 3.47 1.98
C LEU A 9 3.89 3.94 2.95
N GLU A 10 3.89 5.21 3.34
CA GLU A 10 4.78 5.78 4.34
C GLU A 10 4.62 5.10 5.70
N THR A 11 3.39 4.89 6.15
CA THR A 11 3.11 4.18 7.41
C THR A 11 3.67 2.75 7.38
N ILE A 12 3.49 2.02 6.27
CA ILE A 12 4.04 0.66 6.13
C ILE A 12 5.58 0.67 6.10
N ARG A 13 6.18 1.69 5.49
CA ARG A 13 7.65 1.88 5.46
C ARG A 13 8.20 2.05 6.87
N ASP A 14 7.58 2.94 7.65
CA ASP A 14 8.14 3.43 8.91
C ASP A 14 7.79 2.51 10.08
N GLU A 15 6.59 1.94 10.08
CA GLU A 15 6.04 1.16 11.20
C GLU A 15 5.96 -0.36 10.90
N GLY A 16 6.20 -0.76 9.65
CA GLY A 16 6.23 -2.16 9.20
C GLY A 16 4.90 -2.66 8.64
N ASN A 17 4.75 -3.99 8.53
CA ASN A 17 3.60 -4.58 7.84
C ASN A 17 2.27 -4.18 8.50
N MET A 18 1.29 -3.72 7.70
CA MET A 18 0.03 -3.19 8.20
C MET A 18 -1.18 -4.02 7.85
N THR A 19 -2.18 -3.95 8.71
CA THR A 19 -3.55 -4.36 8.39
C THR A 19 -4.43 -3.12 8.19
N PRO A 20 -5.54 -3.22 7.44
CA PRO A 20 -6.51 -2.12 7.34
C PRO A 20 -7.01 -1.63 8.70
N GLN A 21 -7.14 -2.54 9.68
CA GLN A 21 -7.59 -2.20 11.03
C GLN A 21 -6.54 -1.39 11.80
N ALA A 22 -5.24 -1.68 11.61
CA ALA A 22 -4.17 -0.91 12.25
C ALA A 22 -4.08 0.51 11.67
N LEU A 23 -4.24 0.65 10.34
CA LEU A 23 -4.27 1.95 9.66
C LEU A 23 -5.42 2.85 10.16
N ASP A 24 -6.53 2.25 10.60
CA ASP A 24 -7.67 2.94 11.21
C ASP A 24 -7.42 3.19 12.71
N ASP A 25 -7.42 2.13 13.51
CA ASP A 25 -7.50 2.22 14.98
C ASP A 25 -6.21 2.74 15.63
N THR A 26 -5.05 2.52 15.00
CA THR A 26 -3.74 2.84 15.59
C THR A 26 -3.12 4.10 15.01
N PHE A 27 -3.24 4.30 13.70
CA PHE A 27 -2.54 5.38 13.00
C PHE A 27 -3.48 6.47 12.45
N ASP A 28 -4.80 6.31 12.54
CA ASP A 28 -5.80 7.30 12.09
C ASP A 28 -5.58 7.81 10.65
N ILE A 29 -5.13 6.90 9.77
CA ILE A 29 -4.82 7.22 8.37
C ILE A 29 -6.08 7.22 7.52
N ALA A 30 -6.91 6.19 7.70
CA ALA A 30 -8.16 6.00 6.97
C ALA A 30 -9.02 4.94 7.65
N ALA A 31 -10.35 5.11 7.54
CA ALA A 31 -11.30 4.09 7.96
C ALA A 31 -10.98 2.73 7.33
N ALA A 32 -11.06 1.65 8.11
CA ALA A 32 -10.54 0.33 7.75
C ALA A 32 -11.09 -0.23 6.43
N ASN A 33 -12.35 0.08 6.09
CA ASN A 33 -12.95 -0.32 4.81
C ASN A 33 -12.31 0.42 3.63
N TYR A 34 -12.11 1.73 3.76
CA TYR A 34 -11.44 2.51 2.72
C TYR A 34 -9.96 2.13 2.60
N ALA A 35 -9.27 1.94 3.73
CA ALA A 35 -7.88 1.46 3.75
C ALA A 35 -7.73 0.11 3.05
N ARG A 36 -8.69 -0.81 3.22
CA ARG A 36 -8.72 -2.10 2.51
C ARG A 36 -8.83 -1.90 0.99
N ASP A 37 -9.72 -1.02 0.53
CA ASP A 37 -9.89 -0.74 -0.89
C ASP A 37 -8.62 -0.14 -1.49
N ARG A 38 -7.99 0.80 -0.78
CA ARG A 38 -6.70 1.39 -1.19
C ARG A 38 -5.58 0.36 -1.23
N LEU A 39 -5.44 -0.48 -0.20
CA LEU A 39 -4.44 -1.56 -0.18
C LEU A 39 -4.64 -2.58 -1.31
N SER A 40 -5.88 -2.86 -1.71
CA SER A 40 -6.17 -3.70 -2.87
C SER A 40 -5.68 -3.06 -4.17
N GLU A 41 -5.92 -1.77 -4.35
CA GLU A 41 -5.45 -1.04 -5.54
C GLU A 41 -3.91 -0.92 -5.56
N LEU A 42 -3.29 -0.65 -4.40
CA LEU A 42 -1.83 -0.61 -4.28
C LEU A 42 -1.19 -1.98 -4.56
N THR A 43 -1.85 -3.06 -4.15
CA THR A 43 -1.42 -4.44 -4.48
C THR A 43 -1.49 -4.67 -5.98
N ARG A 44 -2.55 -4.18 -6.63
CA ARG A 44 -2.73 -4.29 -8.08
C ARG A 44 -1.62 -3.56 -8.85
N TYR A 45 -1.03 -2.50 -8.33
CA TYR A 45 0.14 -1.84 -8.94
C TYR A 45 1.48 -2.32 -8.38
N GLY A 46 1.50 -3.39 -7.59
CA GLY A 46 2.75 -3.96 -7.08
C GLY A 46 3.47 -3.12 -6.02
N LEU A 47 2.84 -2.07 -5.47
CA LEU A 47 3.45 -1.18 -4.47
C LEU A 47 3.40 -1.77 -3.05
N VAL A 48 2.45 -2.66 -2.81
CA VAL A 48 2.39 -3.50 -1.61
C VAL A 48 2.07 -4.94 -2.02
N GLU A 49 2.35 -5.89 -1.14
CA GLU A 49 1.94 -7.28 -1.30
C GLU A 49 1.17 -7.77 -0.08
N LYS A 50 0.18 -8.64 -0.29
CA LYS A 50 -0.60 -9.25 0.78
C LYS A 50 0.06 -10.54 1.26
N ILE A 51 0.70 -10.50 2.42
CA ILE A 51 1.47 -11.62 2.97
C ILE A 51 0.66 -12.56 3.88
N GLY A 52 -0.63 -12.27 4.13
CA GLY A 52 -1.58 -13.18 4.79
C GLY A 52 -2.53 -12.48 5.75
N ARG A 53 -3.72 -13.05 6.03
CA ARG A 53 -4.75 -12.53 6.98
C ARG A 53 -5.02 -11.00 6.94
N GLY A 54 -4.85 -10.36 5.78
CA GLY A 54 -5.03 -8.92 5.63
C GLY A 54 -3.83 -8.08 6.09
N LEU A 55 -2.67 -8.70 6.30
CA LEU A 55 -1.38 -8.08 6.52
C LEU A 55 -0.71 -7.80 5.17
N TYR A 56 -0.30 -6.56 4.98
CA TYR A 56 0.34 -6.05 3.78
C TYR A 56 1.75 -5.58 4.09
N ARG A 57 2.65 -5.79 3.13
CA ARG A 57 4.05 -5.38 3.19
C ARG A 57 4.37 -4.45 2.03
N LEU A 58 5.23 -3.46 2.27
CA LEU A 58 5.79 -2.60 1.23
C LEU A 58 6.76 -3.40 0.33
N THR A 59 6.57 -3.32 -0.98
CA THR A 59 7.49 -3.92 -1.96
C THR A 59 8.68 -3.00 -2.24
N ASP A 60 9.62 -3.45 -3.06
CA ASP A 60 10.73 -2.59 -3.50
C ASP A 60 10.23 -1.47 -4.44
N ASP A 61 9.25 -1.74 -5.30
CA ASP A 61 8.61 -0.70 -6.13
C ASP A 61 7.85 0.32 -5.27
N GLY A 62 7.21 -0.13 -4.19
CA GLY A 62 6.60 0.76 -3.19
C GLY A 62 7.62 1.70 -2.54
N ARG A 63 8.83 1.21 -2.26
CA ARG A 63 9.94 2.04 -1.74
C ARG A 63 10.47 3.00 -2.79
N ALA A 64 10.69 2.52 -4.03
CA ALA A 64 11.15 3.36 -5.13
C ALA A 64 10.16 4.49 -5.42
N PHE A 65 8.86 4.20 -5.38
CA PHE A 65 7.81 5.21 -5.50
C PHE A 65 7.93 6.29 -4.42
N LEU A 66 8.08 5.91 -3.15
CA LEU A 66 8.25 6.86 -2.03
C LEU A 66 9.57 7.65 -2.09
N ASN A 67 10.58 7.14 -2.79
CA ASN A 67 11.86 7.83 -2.99
C ASN A 67 11.89 8.69 -4.25
N GLU A 68 10.76 8.83 -4.97
CA GLU A 68 10.68 9.49 -6.28
C GLU A 68 11.59 8.83 -7.35
N GLU A 69 11.97 7.57 -7.14
CA GLU A 69 12.77 6.76 -8.06
C GLU A 69 11.89 6.03 -9.10
N LEU A 70 10.58 5.99 -8.88
CA LEU A 70 9.57 5.40 -9.75
C LEU A 70 8.36 6.34 -9.85
N ASP A 71 7.97 6.73 -11.07
CA ASP A 71 6.80 7.58 -11.28
C ASP A 71 5.51 6.74 -11.29
N ALA A 72 4.49 7.20 -10.56
CA ALA A 72 3.17 6.58 -10.53
C ALA A 72 2.54 6.38 -11.92
N SER A 73 2.84 7.29 -12.86
CA SER A 73 2.29 7.26 -14.22
C SER A 73 2.90 6.16 -15.09
N GLU A 74 4.03 5.59 -14.67
CA GLU A 74 4.71 4.49 -15.35
C GLU A 74 4.26 3.10 -14.86
N LEU A 75 3.47 3.05 -13.77
CA LEU A 75 2.97 1.79 -13.20
C LEU A 75 1.88 1.18 -14.06
N ALA A 76 2.11 -0.07 -14.48
CA ALA A 76 1.08 -0.95 -15.02
C ALA A 76 0.54 -1.86 -13.89
N PRO A 77 -0.75 -2.25 -13.93
CA PRO A 77 -1.24 -3.31 -13.06
C PRO A 77 -0.39 -4.57 -13.21
N VAL A 78 -0.01 -5.19 -12.10
CA VAL A 78 0.60 -6.52 -12.13
C VAL A 78 -0.42 -7.50 -12.70
N GLU A 79 0.00 -8.32 -13.67
CA GLU A 79 -0.87 -9.36 -14.22
C GLU A 79 -1.05 -10.44 -13.14
N ASP A 80 -2.29 -10.70 -12.74
CA ASP A 80 -2.61 -11.89 -11.96
C ASP A 80 -2.20 -13.10 -12.81
N ALA A 81 -1.16 -13.82 -12.37
CA ALA A 81 -0.87 -15.14 -12.91
C ALA A 81 -2.01 -16.08 -12.50
N ASP A 82 -2.93 -16.34 -13.44
CA ASP A 82 -4.05 -17.29 -13.33
C ASP A 82 -3.59 -18.69 -12.88
#